data_AF-A0A356X1R1-F1
#
_entry.id   AF-A0A356X1R1-F1
#
_cell.length_a   1.000
_cell.length_b   1.000
_cell.length_c   1.000
_cell.angle_alpha   90.00
_cell.angle_beta   90.00
_cell.angle_gamma   90.00
#
_symmetry.space_group_name_H-M   'P 1'
#
loop_
_entity.id
_entity.type
_entity.pdbx_description
1 polymer ?
#
loop_
_entity_poly.entity_id
_entity_poly.type
_entity_poly.pdbx_seq_one_letter_code
_entity_poly.pdbx_strand_id
1 'polypeptide(L)' 'MKEKEFAEKIREACIKAAREGFMDASMSGLYTEGAMEAAISAIQSLDIEQLLKVQADA' A
#
# COMPACT_ATOMS: atom_id res chain seq x y z
N MET A 1 22.91 -1.88 -4.17
CA MET A 1 21.96 -3.01 -3.98
C MET A 1 20.96 -2.72 -2.87
N LYS A 2 21.38 -2.31 -1.67
CA LYS A 2 20.46 -1.96 -0.56
C LYS A 2 19.36 -0.94 -0.93
N GLU A 3 19.69 0.12 -1.67
CA GLU A 3 18.69 1.13 -2.09
C GLU A 3 17.65 0.58 -3.06
N LYS A 4 18.05 -0.34 -3.96
CA LYS A 4 17.14 -1.00 -4.90
C LYS A 4 16.19 -1.92 -4.14
N GLU A 5 16.72 -2.82 -3.31
CA GLU A 5 15.91 -3.71 -2.46
C GLU A 5 14.96 -2.90 -1.57
N PHE A 6 15.44 -1.78 -1.02
CA PHE A 6 14.62 -0.87 -0.24
C PHE A 6 13.43 -0.34 -1.06
N ALA A 7 13.69 0.25 -2.23
CA ALA A 7 12.67 0.77 -3.13
C ALA A 7 11.70 -0.33 -3.61
N GLU A 8 12.16 -1.57 -3.76
CA GLU A 8 11.32 -2.70 -4.12
C GLU A 8 10.31 -3.04 -3.02
N LYS A 9 10.71 -3.08 -1.74
CA LYS A 9 9.75 -3.33 -0.66
C LYS A 9 8.75 -2.18 -0.48
N ILE A 10 9.17 -0.93 -0.68
CA ILE A 10 8.23 0.21 -0.66
C ILE A 10 7.20 0.06 -1.78
N ARG A 11 7.64 -0.31 -2.99
CA ARG A 11 6.73 -0.57 -4.11
C ARG A 11 5.77 -1.72 -3.80
N GLU A 12 6.25 -2.81 -3.20
CA GLU A 12 5.40 -3.93 -2.78
C GLU A 12 4.36 -3.51 -1.74
N ALA A 13 4.74 -2.69 -0.76
CA ALA A 13 3.82 -2.16 0.25
C ALA A 13 2.72 -1.30 -0.40
N CYS A 14 3.07 -0.41 -1.33
CA CYS A 14 2.08 0.38 -2.08
C CYS A 14 1.12 -0.49 -2.89
N ILE A 15 1.63 -1.50 -3.61
CA ILE A 15 0.80 -2.41 -4.41
C ILE A 15 -0.15 -3.21 -3.50
N LYS A 16 0.35 -3.68 -2.36
CA LYS A 16 -0.44 -4.40 -1.37
C LYS A 16 -1.58 -3.53 -0.83
N ALA A 17 -1.25 -2.32 -0.35
CA ALA A 17 -2.22 -1.38 0.19
C ALA A 17 -3.32 -1.03 -0.83
N ALA A 18 -2.97 -0.76 -2.09
CA ALA A 18 -3.96 -0.50 -3.13
C ALA A 18 -4.89 -1.70 -3.37
N ARG A 19 -4.34 -2.91 -3.45
CA ARG A 19 -5.15 -4.12 -3.66
C ARG A 19 -6.11 -4.36 -2.51
N GLU A 20 -5.63 -4.24 -1.28
CA GLU A 20 -6.45 -4.42 -0.08
C GLU A 20 -7.54 -3.35 0.01
N GLY A 21 -7.19 -2.07 -0.16
CA GLY A 21 -8.16 -0.97 -0.15
C GLY A 21 -9.22 -1.09 -1.24
N PHE A 22 -8.83 -1.47 -2.46
CA PHE A 22 -9.78 -1.72 -3.55
C PHE A 22 -10.73 -2.89 -3.23
N MET A 23 -10.17 -3.99 -2.73
CA MET A 23 -10.93 -5.22 -2.46
C MET A 23 -11.93 -5.00 -1.33
N ASP A 24 -11.51 -4.39 -0.21
CA ASP A 24 -12.39 -4.08 0.92
C ASP A 24 -13.53 -3.15 0.50
N ALA A 25 -13.23 -2.12 -0.29
CA ALA A 25 -14.24 -1.20 -0.80
C ALA A 25 -15.21 -1.89 -1.76
N SER A 26 -14.70 -2.74 -2.65
CA SER A 26 -15.54 -3.53 -3.58
C SER A 26 -16.45 -4.50 -2.83
N MET A 27 -15.92 -5.19 -1.81
CA MET A 27 -16.71 -6.08 -0.94
C MET A 27 -17.75 -5.32 -0.12
N SER A 28 -17.49 -4.05 0.18
CA SER A 28 -18.43 -3.14 0.87
C SER A 28 -19.50 -2.55 -0.05
N GLY A 29 -19.53 -2.94 -1.33
CA GLY A 29 -20.55 -2.54 -2.30
C GLY A 29 -20.31 -1.19 -2.97
N LEU A 30 -19.09 -0.64 -2.87
CA LEU A 30 -18.73 0.56 -3.62
C LEU A 30 -18.60 0.22 -5.12
N TYR A 31 -19.03 1.18 -5.95
CA TYR A 31 -18.75 1.15 -7.39
C TYR A 31 -17.25 1.23 -7.63
N THR A 32 -16.83 0.85 -8.84
CA THR A 32 -15.41 0.76 -9.23
C THR A 32 -14.63 2.03 -8.94
N GLU A 33 -15.20 3.21 -9.19
CA GLU A 33 -14.57 4.50 -8.91
C GLU A 33 -14.37 4.71 -7.40
N GLY A 34 -15.36 4.35 -6.58
CA GLY A 34 -15.25 4.41 -5.13
C GLY A 34 -14.22 3.43 -4.58
N ALA A 35 -14.13 2.23 -5.14
CA ALA A 35 -13.09 1.26 -4.81
C ALA A 35 -11.70 1.74 -5.23
N MET A 36 -11.58 2.46 -6.36
CA MET A 36 -10.33 3.05 -6.80
C MET A 36 -9.87 4.18 -5.88
N GLU A 37 -10.76 5.07 -5.45
CA GLU A 37 -10.44 6.12 -4.46
C GLU A 37 -10.01 5.51 -3.11
N ALA A 38 -10.64 4.41 -2.69
CA ALA A 38 -10.22 3.68 -1.49
C ALA A 38 -8.81 3.08 -1.64
N ALA A 39 -8.47 2.54 -2.82
CA ALA A 39 -7.13 2.04 -3.11
C ALA A 39 -6.06 3.16 -3.01
N ILE A 40 -6.35 4.34 -3.55
CA ILE A 40 -5.45 5.50 -3.49
C ILE A 40 -5.30 5.96 -2.03
N SER A 41 -6.42 6.06 -1.30
CA SER A 41 -6.42 6.44 0.11
C SER A 41 -5.60 5.48 0.97
N ALA A 42 -5.68 4.17 0.69
CA ALA A 42 -4.89 3.15 1.38
C ALA A 42 -3.38 3.32 1.13
N ILE A 43 -2.96 3.64 -0.11
CA ILE A 43 -1.55 3.98 -0.39
C ILE A 43 -1.13 5.23 0.39
N GLN A 44 -1.95 6.29 0.38
CA GLN A 44 -1.63 7.56 1.06
C GLN A 44 -1.54 7.41 2.58
N SER A 45 -2.23 6.40 3.15
CA SER A 45 -2.24 6.11 4.58
C SER A 45 -1.07 5.22 5.03
N LEU A 46 -0.19 4.79 4.13
CA LEU A 46 0.98 4.01 4.49
C LEU A 46 1.93 4.83 5.38
N ASP A 47 2.26 4.27 6.54
CA ASP A 47 3.29 4.83 7.41
C ASP A 47 4.69 4.47 6.87
N ILE A 48 5.29 5.44 6.17
CA ILE A 48 6.61 5.30 5.58
C ILE A 48 7.70 5.15 6.66
N GLU A 49 7.55 5.79 7.83
CA GLU A 49 8.52 5.66 8.92
C GLU A 49 8.50 4.25 9.51
N GLN A 50 7.32 3.65 9.63
CA GLN A 50 7.19 2.27 10.05
C GLN A 50 7.81 1.32 9.03
N LEU A 51 7.57 1.53 7.73
CA LEU A 51 8.18 0.73 6.66
C LEU A 51 9.72 0.84 6.63
N LEU A 52 10.26 2.01 6.99
CA LEU A 52 11.70 2.24 7.13
C LEU A 52 12.30 1.44 8.30
N LYS A 53 11.62 1.37 9.44
CA LYS A 53 12.10 0.63 10.64
C LYS A 53 12.11 -0.87 10.44
N VAL A 54 11.06 -1.44 9.84
CA VAL A 54 10.96 -2.87 9.53
C VAL A 54 12.11 -3.36 8.64
N GLN A 55 12.71 -2.49 7.83
CA GLN A 55 13.90 -2.82 7.04
C GLN A 55 15.22 -2.70 7.78
N ALA A 56 15.31 -1.87 8.82
CA ALA A 56 16.52 -1.73 9.60
C ALA A 56 16.75 -2.94 10.52
N ASP A 57 15.67 -3.62 10.89
CA ASP A 57 15.67 -4.77 11.79
C ASP A 57 15.75 -6.13 11.04
N ALA A 58 15.85 -6.13 9.70
CA ALA A 58 15.89 -7.32 8.83
C ALA A 58 17.19 -7.41 8.02
#